data_AF-A0A2G1MCG8-F1
#
_entry.id   AF-A0A2G1MCG8-F1
#
_cell.length_a   1.000
_cell.length_b   1.000
_cell.length_c   1.000
_cell.angle_alpha   90.00
_cell.angle_beta   90.00
_cell.angle_gamma   90.00
#
_symmetry.space_group_name_H-M   'P 1'
#
loop_
_entity.id
_entity.type
_entity.pdbx_description
1 polymer ?
#
loop_
_entity_poly.entity_id
_entity_poly.type
_entity_poly.pdbx_seq_one_letter_code
_entity_poly.pdbx_strand_id
1 'polypeptide(L)'
;GRPGEKIIKDGLFWIPLIAAYTGARRAEIAGLAIEDLRQDENSLWFFDIRFTHLRRLKNEASIRKVPVHTHLIELGLIEHLNARKKSKVAELFPDMRPKHAKGTFGDRLDRNWRMIVTQQLGNDENDNSPEQVFHSLRHYVVNQLKRDPELKAGYEKDIIGHAGRDETEERYGDTLPISILKPAIERLPRVFAFD
;
A
#
# COMPACT_ATOMS: atom_id res chain seq x y z
N GLY A 1 22.44 -5.95 9.39
CA GLY A 1 23.45 -5.75 8.34
C GLY A 1 23.91 -4.29 8.32
N ARG A 2 25.06 -3.96 7.71
CA ARG A 2 25.48 -2.56 7.53
C ARG A 2 24.59 -1.87 6.49
N PRO A 3 24.19 -0.60 6.66
CA PRO A 3 23.46 0.15 5.63
C PRO A 3 24.26 0.23 4.34
N GLY A 4 23.61 0.03 3.18
CA GLY A 4 24.25 0.26 1.89
C GLY A 4 24.43 1.76 1.62
N GLU A 5 25.50 2.14 0.90
CA GLU A 5 25.82 3.54 0.59
C GLU A 5 24.79 4.23 -0.34
N LYS A 6 23.92 3.44 -0.99
CA LYS A 6 22.94 3.93 -1.94
C LYS A 6 21.56 3.32 -1.69
N ILE A 7 20.58 4.17 -1.40
CA ILE A 7 19.17 3.79 -1.34
C ILE A 7 18.55 3.98 -2.72
N ILE A 8 18.12 2.89 -3.34
CA ILE A 8 17.36 2.92 -4.60
C ILE A 8 15.87 2.92 -4.25
N LYS A 9 15.18 4.04 -4.52
CA LYS A 9 13.74 4.21 -4.26
C LYS A 9 12.89 3.63 -5.40
N ASP A 10 13.06 2.35 -5.69
CA ASP A 10 12.27 1.61 -6.68
C ASP A 10 11.04 0.93 -6.05
N GLY A 11 10.36 0.03 -6.77
CA GLY A 11 9.19 -0.68 -6.24
C GLY A 11 9.50 -1.54 -5.00
N LEU A 12 10.73 -2.03 -4.84
CA LEU A 12 11.12 -2.81 -3.64
C LEU A 12 11.18 -1.94 -2.39
N PHE A 13 11.51 -0.65 -2.56
CA PHE A 13 11.49 0.34 -1.49
C PHE A 13 10.05 0.79 -1.17
N TRP A 14 9.31 1.22 -2.19
CA TRP A 14 8.02 1.88 -1.98
C TRP A 14 6.88 0.93 -1.62
N ILE A 15 6.81 -0.26 -2.21
CA ILE A 15 5.64 -1.13 -2.03
C ILE A 15 5.47 -1.59 -0.56
N PRO A 16 6.50 -2.09 0.14
CA PRO A 16 6.37 -2.46 1.55
C PRO A 16 5.99 -1.27 2.43
N LEU A 17 6.55 -0.09 2.15
CA LEU A 17 6.24 1.14 2.88
C LEU A 17 4.77 1.55 2.72
N ILE A 18 4.28 1.58 1.49
CA ILE A 18 2.87 1.91 1.23
C ILE A 18 1.97 0.86 1.88
N ALA A 19 2.31 -0.43 1.82
CA ALA A 19 1.52 -1.48 2.47
C ALA A 19 1.45 -1.32 4.00
N ALA A 20 2.55 -0.92 4.64
CA ALA A 20 2.61 -0.70 6.08
C ALA A 20 1.79 0.50 6.56
N TYR A 21 1.41 1.42 5.66
CA TYR A 21 0.55 2.56 5.97
C TYR A 21 -0.90 2.44 5.48
N THR A 22 -1.15 1.56 4.52
CA THR A 22 -2.48 1.48 3.87
C THR A 22 -3.16 0.13 4.09
N GLY A 23 -2.40 -0.90 4.46
CA GLY A 23 -2.86 -2.29 4.46
C GLY A 23 -3.25 -2.79 3.07
N ALA A 24 -2.93 -2.06 2.00
CA ALA A 24 -3.26 -2.45 0.63
C ALA A 24 -2.50 -3.72 0.22
N ARG A 25 -3.13 -4.52 -0.64
CA ARG A 25 -2.50 -5.75 -1.11
C ARG A 25 -1.33 -5.40 -2.03
N ARG A 26 -0.28 -6.21 -2.01
CA ARG A 26 0.91 -6.03 -2.86
C ARG A 26 0.56 -5.69 -4.31
N ALA A 27 -0.29 -6.50 -4.94
CA ALA A 27 -0.67 -6.31 -6.34
C ALA A 27 -1.45 -5.00 -6.57
N GLU A 28 -2.19 -4.52 -5.56
CA GLU A 28 -2.91 -3.25 -5.63
C GLU A 28 -1.94 -2.06 -5.69
N ILE A 29 -0.84 -2.13 -4.94
CA ILE A 29 0.19 -1.10 -4.87
C ILE A 29 1.12 -1.20 -6.09
N ALA A 30 1.57 -2.41 -6.41
CA ALA A 30 2.49 -2.66 -7.52
C ALA A 30 1.88 -2.25 -8.87
N GLY A 31 0.55 -2.39 -9.01
CA GLY A 31 -0.20 -1.97 -10.20
C GLY A 31 -0.69 -0.52 -10.18
N LEU A 32 -0.24 0.32 -9.24
CA LEU A 32 -0.61 1.75 -9.23
C LEU A 32 -0.15 2.43 -10.51
N ALA A 33 -1.09 3.11 -11.17
CA ALA A 33 -0.76 4.06 -12.23
C ALA A 33 -0.32 5.40 -11.62
N ILE A 34 0.39 6.22 -12.38
CA ILE A 34 0.70 7.61 -12.01
C ILE A 34 -0.57 8.40 -11.69
N GLU A 35 -1.65 8.12 -12.42
CA GLU A 35 -2.97 8.75 -12.22
C GLU A 35 -3.71 8.29 -10.97
N ASP A 36 -3.29 7.20 -10.32
CA ASP A 36 -3.94 6.69 -9.11
C ASP A 36 -3.45 7.37 -7.83
N LEU A 37 -2.40 8.21 -7.89
CA LEU A 37 -1.95 9.04 -6.77
C LEU A 37 -2.44 10.48 -7.00
N ARG A 38 -3.46 10.88 -6.23
CA ARG A 38 -4.29 12.07 -6.50
C ARG A 38 -4.42 12.94 -5.26
N GLN A 39 -4.87 14.18 -5.45
CA GLN A 39 -5.28 15.07 -4.37
C GLN A 39 -6.80 15.22 -4.36
N ASP A 40 -7.38 15.36 -3.16
CA ASP A 40 -8.78 15.74 -2.98
C ASP A 40 -8.94 17.28 -3.05
N GLU A 41 -10.16 17.78 -2.85
CA GLU A 41 -10.47 19.20 -2.81
C GLU A 41 -9.75 19.97 -1.70
N ASN A 42 -9.27 19.27 -0.66
CA ASN A 42 -8.51 19.83 0.46
C ASN A 42 -6.99 19.72 0.25
N SER A 43 -6.54 19.36 -0.97
CA SER A 43 -5.14 19.12 -1.32
C SER A 43 -4.49 17.95 -0.58
N LEU A 44 -5.27 17.06 0.04
CA LEU A 44 -4.78 15.85 0.70
C LEU A 44 -4.51 14.76 -0.33
N TRP A 45 -3.29 14.21 -0.28
CA TRP A 45 -2.92 13.10 -1.16
C TRP A 45 -3.58 11.80 -0.74
N PHE A 46 -4.06 11.03 -1.73
CA PHE A 46 -4.62 9.69 -1.53
C PHE A 46 -4.27 8.75 -2.69
N PHE A 47 -4.26 7.45 -2.39
CA PHE A 47 -4.24 6.38 -3.37
C PHE A 47 -5.66 6.02 -3.79
N ASP A 48 -5.97 6.13 -5.06
CA ASP A 48 -7.21 5.70 -5.69
C ASP A 48 -7.07 4.21 -6.06
N ILE A 49 -7.57 3.31 -5.20
CA ILE A 49 -7.55 1.87 -5.44
C ILE A 49 -8.83 1.50 -6.19
N ARG A 50 -8.68 1.26 -7.49
CA ARG A 50 -9.77 0.96 -8.43
C ARG A 50 -9.33 -0.02 -9.50
N PHE A 51 -10.28 -0.58 -10.23
CA PHE A 51 -9.98 -1.36 -11.43
C PHE A 51 -9.35 -0.46 -12.50
N THR A 52 -8.25 -0.91 -13.09
CA THR A 52 -7.61 -0.25 -14.23
C THR A 52 -7.16 -1.29 -15.24
N HIS A 53 -6.72 -0.85 -16.42
CA HIS A 53 -6.10 -1.75 -17.40
C HIS A 53 -4.78 -2.37 -16.89
N LEU A 54 -4.13 -1.73 -15.91
CA LEU A 54 -2.89 -2.19 -15.28
C LEU A 54 -3.14 -3.07 -14.05
N ARG A 55 -4.26 -2.84 -13.36
CA ARG A 55 -4.55 -3.43 -12.05
C ARG A 55 -5.91 -4.10 -11.99
N ARG A 56 -5.88 -5.38 -11.64
CA ARG A 56 -7.06 -6.15 -11.24
C ARG A 56 -7.26 -6.06 -9.74
N LEU A 57 -8.51 -5.99 -9.29
CA LEU A 57 -8.88 -6.13 -7.89
C LEU A 57 -9.61 -7.46 -7.68
N LYS A 58 -9.64 -7.94 -6.43
CA LYS A 58 -10.31 -9.20 -6.07
C LYS A 58 -11.82 -9.15 -6.31
N ASN A 59 -12.44 -8.01 -6.00
CA ASN A 59 -13.86 -7.74 -6.14
C ASN A 59 -14.12 -6.22 -6.03
N GLU A 60 -15.35 -5.78 -6.29
CA GLU A 60 -15.75 -4.38 -6.20
C GLU A 60 -15.60 -3.80 -4.78
N ALA A 61 -15.77 -4.63 -3.74
CA ALA A 61 -15.52 -4.24 -2.34
C ALA A 61 -14.06 -3.84 -2.05
N SER A 62 -13.14 -4.06 -3.00
CA SER A 62 -11.75 -3.58 -2.89
C SER A 62 -11.56 -2.14 -3.40
N ILE A 63 -12.55 -1.56 -4.09
CA ILE A 63 -12.51 -0.17 -4.57
C ILE A 63 -12.59 0.77 -3.37
N ARG A 64 -11.63 1.68 -3.24
CA ARG A 64 -11.55 2.64 -2.13
C ARG A 64 -10.52 3.73 -2.41
N LYS A 65 -10.64 4.83 -1.68
CA LYS A 65 -9.59 5.85 -1.60
C LYS A 65 -8.89 5.77 -0.25
N VAL A 66 -7.56 5.75 -0.24
CA VAL A 66 -6.78 5.64 1.01
C VAL A 66 -5.84 6.84 1.13
N PRO A 67 -5.94 7.66 2.19
CA PRO A 67 -5.02 8.79 2.38
C PRO A 67 -3.56 8.35 2.42
N VAL A 68 -2.68 9.19 1.87
CA VAL A 68 -1.23 8.98 1.93
C VAL A 68 -0.73 9.45 3.29
N HIS A 69 -0.02 8.58 4.00
CA HIS A 69 0.64 8.94 5.26
C HIS A 69 1.73 10.01 5.06
N THR A 70 1.83 11.00 5.95
CA THR A 70 2.77 12.13 5.81
C THR A 70 4.23 11.66 5.73
N HIS A 71 4.58 10.62 6.49
CA HIS A 71 5.90 9.99 6.38
C HIS A 71 6.25 9.54 4.95
N LEU A 72 5.31 9.03 4.14
CA LEU A 72 5.60 8.68 2.74
C LEU A 72 5.91 9.92 1.89
N ILE A 73 5.24 11.04 2.17
CA ILE A 73 5.49 12.33 1.52
C ILE A 73 6.88 12.83 1.89
N GLU A 74 7.22 12.83 3.19
CA GLU A 74 8.56 13.21 3.69
C GLU A 74 9.67 12.33 3.09
N LEU A 75 9.40 11.04 2.88
CA LEU A 75 10.32 10.12 2.23
C LEU A 75 10.51 10.38 0.73
N GLY A 76 9.74 11.29 0.14
CA GLY A 76 9.91 11.71 -1.24
C GLY A 76 8.96 11.06 -2.24
N LEU A 77 7.78 10.59 -1.80
CA LEU A 77 6.84 9.88 -2.70
C LEU A 77 6.31 10.81 -3.80
N ILE A 78 6.11 12.09 -3.50
CA ILE A 78 5.59 13.07 -4.47
C ILE A 78 6.66 13.45 -5.49
N GLU A 79 7.91 13.51 -5.08
CA GLU A 79 9.10 13.68 -5.92
C GLU A 79 9.24 12.48 -6.86
N HIS A 80 9.06 11.27 -6.33
CA HIS A 80 9.03 10.05 -7.15
C HIS A 80 7.91 10.10 -8.18
N LEU A 81 6.68 10.47 -7.78
CA LEU A 81 5.55 10.66 -8.69
C LEU A 81 5.88 11.67 -9.80
N ASN A 82 6.41 12.84 -9.43
CA ASN A 82 6.73 13.91 -10.37
C ASN A 82 7.85 13.53 -11.33
N ALA A 83 8.86 12.80 -10.87
CA ALA A 83 9.89 12.22 -11.73
C ALA A 83 9.28 11.22 -12.72
N ARG A 84 8.33 10.38 -12.27
CA ARG A 84 7.63 9.41 -13.12
C ARG A 84 6.70 10.07 -14.14
N LYS A 85 6.01 11.16 -13.80
CA LYS A 85 5.19 11.95 -14.75
C LYS A 85 5.99 12.45 -15.96
N LYS A 86 7.30 12.69 -15.78
CA LYS A 86 8.22 13.11 -16.87
C LYS A 86 8.67 11.94 -17.75
N SER A 87 8.55 10.70 -17.27
CA SER A 87 8.80 9.50 -18.06
C SER A 87 7.54 9.07 -18.82
N LYS A 88 7.67 8.62 -20.07
CA LYS A 88 6.55 8.19 -20.93
C LYS A 88 5.94 6.82 -20.53
N VAL A 89 5.93 6.50 -19.24
CA VAL A 89 5.37 5.25 -18.69
C VAL A 89 4.14 5.57 -17.84
N ALA A 90 3.16 4.67 -17.81
CA ALA A 90 1.90 4.89 -17.11
C ALA A 90 1.96 4.47 -15.63
N GLU A 91 2.83 3.52 -15.30
CA GLU A 91 2.95 2.90 -13.98
C GLU A 91 3.79 3.77 -13.03
N LEU A 92 3.38 3.80 -11.76
CA LEU A 92 4.17 4.41 -10.70
C LEU A 92 5.42 3.58 -10.34
N PHE A 93 5.34 2.25 -10.51
CA PHE A 93 6.44 1.30 -10.28
C PHE A 93 6.69 0.39 -11.50
N PRO A 94 7.30 0.91 -12.59
CA PRO A 94 7.49 0.15 -13.83
C PRO A 94 8.36 -1.11 -13.67
N ASP A 95 9.27 -1.10 -12.70
CA ASP A 95 10.16 -2.22 -12.35
C ASP A 95 9.44 -3.43 -11.74
N MET A 96 8.14 -3.28 -11.45
CA MET A 96 7.26 -4.30 -10.90
C MET A 96 6.30 -4.90 -11.93
N ARG A 97 6.41 -4.50 -13.21
CA ARG A 97 5.69 -5.12 -14.33
C ARG A 97 5.98 -6.63 -14.38
N PRO A 98 4.96 -7.47 -14.62
CA PRO A 98 5.18 -8.89 -14.82
C PRO A 98 5.99 -9.15 -16.10
N LYS A 99 6.89 -10.14 -16.05
CA LYS A 99 7.74 -10.52 -17.20
C LYS A 99 7.02 -11.37 -18.24
N HIS A 100 5.86 -11.91 -17.91
CA HIS A 100 5.08 -12.82 -18.76
C HIS A 100 3.60 -12.44 -18.71
N ALA A 101 2.86 -12.76 -19.76
CA ALA A 101 1.45 -12.37 -19.91
C ALA A 101 0.50 -12.87 -18.81
N LYS A 102 0.86 -13.98 -18.12
CA LYS A 102 0.10 -14.53 -16.99
C LYS A 102 0.57 -14.04 -15.61
N GLY A 103 1.64 -13.25 -15.55
CA GLY A 103 2.19 -12.76 -14.28
C GLY A 103 1.35 -11.61 -13.70
N THR A 104 1.46 -11.42 -12.38
CA THR A 104 0.82 -10.31 -11.67
C THR A 104 1.85 -9.24 -11.32
N PHE A 105 1.42 -7.98 -11.27
CA PHE A 105 2.27 -6.91 -10.76
C PHE A 105 2.75 -7.22 -9.34
N GLY A 106 4.05 -7.04 -9.12
CA GLY A 106 4.69 -7.28 -7.83
C GLY A 106 5.23 -8.70 -7.61
N ASP A 107 5.08 -9.66 -8.55
CA ASP A 107 5.63 -11.03 -8.41
C ASP A 107 7.14 -11.05 -8.12
N ARG A 108 7.87 -10.04 -8.61
CA ARG A 108 9.28 -9.86 -8.30
C ARG A 108 9.53 -9.50 -6.83
N LEU A 109 8.62 -8.74 -6.21
CA LEU A 109 8.72 -8.32 -4.82
C LEU A 109 8.64 -9.52 -3.88
N ASP A 110 7.77 -10.51 -4.13
CA ASP A 110 7.59 -11.66 -3.24
C ASP A 110 8.90 -12.41 -2.96
N ARG A 111 9.65 -12.69 -4.03
CA ARG A 111 10.94 -13.39 -3.90
C ARG A 111 11.94 -12.55 -3.11
N ASN A 112 12.06 -11.27 -3.43
CA ASN A 112 12.99 -10.37 -2.76
C ASN A 112 12.60 -10.13 -1.29
N TRP A 113 11.30 -10.01 -1.01
CA TRP A 113 10.77 -9.76 0.33
C TRP A 113 11.01 -10.96 1.24
N ARG A 114 10.78 -12.18 0.76
CA ARG A 114 11.14 -13.40 1.49
C ARG A 114 12.63 -13.45 1.80
N MET A 115 13.48 -13.16 0.83
CA MET A 115 14.94 -13.10 1.06
C MET A 115 15.31 -12.06 2.12
N ILE A 116 14.73 -10.85 2.06
CA ILE A 116 14.98 -9.80 3.04
C ILE A 116 14.53 -10.26 4.44
N VAL A 117 13.34 -10.81 4.57
CA VAL A 117 12.79 -11.27 5.84
C VAL A 117 13.62 -12.41 6.43
N THR A 118 13.97 -13.44 5.65
CA THR A 118 14.86 -14.52 6.09
C THR A 118 16.22 -13.96 6.52
N GLN A 119 16.81 -13.04 5.74
CA GLN A 119 18.12 -12.46 6.08
C GLN A 119 18.11 -11.57 7.33
N GLN A 120 17.04 -10.83 7.58
CA GLN A 120 16.98 -9.89 8.71
C GLN A 120 16.40 -10.51 9.99
N LEU A 121 15.45 -11.43 9.87
CA LEU A 121 14.70 -12.01 11.00
C LEU A 121 15.07 -13.47 11.30
N GLY A 122 15.84 -14.12 10.42
CA GLY A 122 16.31 -15.50 10.63
C GLY A 122 15.23 -16.58 10.42
N ASN A 123 14.07 -16.22 9.86
CA ASN A 123 13.01 -17.19 9.55
C ASN A 123 13.48 -18.19 8.47
N ASP A 124 13.16 -19.47 8.66
CA ASP A 124 13.36 -20.50 7.63
C ASP A 124 12.62 -20.07 6.36
N GLU A 125 13.29 -20.23 5.22
CA GLU A 125 12.67 -19.94 3.93
C GLU A 125 11.36 -20.70 3.76
N ASN A 126 11.23 -21.91 4.32
CA ASN A 126 10.04 -22.75 4.17
C ASN A 126 8.90 -22.42 5.15
N ASP A 127 9.09 -21.50 6.09
CA ASP A 127 8.16 -21.33 7.22
C ASP A 127 6.89 -20.57 6.84
N ASN A 128 6.95 -19.71 5.81
CA ASN A 128 5.79 -18.96 5.32
C ASN A 128 5.87 -18.68 3.81
N SER A 129 4.71 -18.61 3.16
CA SER A 129 4.61 -18.14 1.78
C SER A 129 4.92 -16.63 1.71
N PRO A 130 5.53 -16.13 0.62
CA PRO A 130 5.77 -14.69 0.45
C PRO A 130 4.51 -13.83 0.62
N GLU A 131 3.36 -14.36 0.19
CA GLU A 131 2.06 -13.72 0.36
C GLU A 131 1.68 -13.60 1.84
N GLN A 132 1.92 -14.64 2.65
CA GLN A 132 1.69 -14.59 4.10
C GLN A 132 2.59 -13.54 4.78
N VAL A 133 3.85 -13.45 4.36
CA VAL A 133 4.80 -12.46 4.91
C VAL A 133 4.38 -11.04 4.55
N PHE A 134 3.93 -10.77 3.32
CA PHE A 134 3.43 -9.44 2.95
C PHE A 134 2.07 -9.13 3.60
N HIS A 135 1.22 -10.14 3.80
CA HIS A 135 -0.07 -10.00 4.47
C HIS A 135 0.07 -9.62 5.96
N SER A 136 1.22 -9.93 6.59
CA SER A 136 1.52 -9.47 7.94
C SER A 136 1.48 -7.93 8.08
N LEU A 137 1.87 -7.18 7.04
CA LEU A 137 1.77 -5.71 7.03
C LEU A 137 0.32 -5.24 7.03
N ARG A 138 -0.55 -5.94 6.30
CA ARG A 138 -1.99 -5.67 6.33
C ARG A 138 -2.56 -5.97 7.71
N HIS A 139 -2.22 -7.11 8.31
CA HIS A 139 -2.64 -7.42 9.68
C HIS A 139 -2.12 -6.41 10.70
N TYR A 140 -0.89 -5.94 10.54
CA TYR A 140 -0.34 -4.86 11.34
C TYR A 140 -1.23 -3.61 11.27
N VAL A 141 -1.55 -3.12 10.07
CA VAL A 141 -2.43 -1.95 9.89
C VAL A 141 -3.82 -2.19 10.49
N VAL A 142 -4.45 -3.33 10.23
CA VAL A 142 -5.75 -3.70 10.84
C VAL A 142 -5.67 -3.61 12.36
N ASN A 143 -4.64 -4.24 12.95
CA ASN A 143 -4.51 -4.36 14.39
C ASN A 143 -4.21 -3.02 15.06
N GLN A 144 -3.38 -2.18 14.44
CA GLN A 144 -3.10 -0.83 14.94
C GLN A 144 -4.37 0.01 14.97
N LEU A 145 -5.11 0.06 13.84
CA LEU A 145 -6.33 0.84 13.75
C LEU A 145 -7.43 0.35 14.70
N LYS A 146 -7.60 -0.98 14.85
CA LYS A 146 -8.62 -1.56 15.75
C LYS A 146 -8.34 -1.35 17.23
N ARG A 147 -7.06 -1.22 17.61
CA ARG A 147 -6.64 -1.06 19.01
C ARG A 147 -6.54 0.40 19.43
N ASP A 148 -6.71 1.31 18.48
CA ASP A 148 -6.66 2.74 18.75
C ASP A 148 -7.97 3.20 19.41
N PRO A 149 -7.94 3.65 20.68
CA PRO A 149 -9.15 4.03 21.41
C PRO A 149 -9.82 5.30 20.85
N GLU A 150 -9.11 6.10 20.05
CA GLU A 150 -9.64 7.33 19.45
C GLU A 150 -10.36 7.08 18.12
N LEU A 151 -10.23 5.88 17.54
CA LEU A 151 -10.87 5.54 16.27
C LEU A 151 -12.19 4.82 16.50
N LYS A 152 -13.22 5.24 15.75
CA LYS A 152 -14.50 4.54 15.74
C LYS A 152 -14.35 3.20 15.04
N ALA A 153 -15.09 2.19 15.50
CA ALA A 153 -15.17 0.91 14.83
C ALA A 153 -15.61 1.09 13.36
N GLY A 154 -14.93 0.41 12.43
CA GLY A 154 -15.24 0.45 11.01
C GLY A 154 -14.24 1.25 10.16
N TYR A 155 -13.45 2.16 10.76
CA TYR A 155 -12.41 2.90 10.03
C TYR A 155 -11.41 1.95 9.32
N GLU A 156 -11.09 0.83 9.98
CA GLU A 156 -10.21 -0.17 9.39
C GLU A 156 -10.84 -0.82 8.15
N LYS A 157 -12.17 -0.95 8.09
CA LYS A 157 -12.87 -1.54 6.94
C LYS A 157 -12.77 -0.63 5.73
N ASP A 158 -12.96 0.68 5.93
CA ASP A 158 -12.87 1.71 4.89
C ASP A 158 -11.45 1.84 4.31
N ILE A 159 -10.43 1.81 5.18
CA ILE A 159 -9.02 1.90 4.76
C ILE A 159 -8.57 0.65 3.99
N ILE A 160 -9.08 -0.52 4.36
CA ILE A 160 -8.52 -1.82 3.96
C ILE A 160 -9.36 -2.50 2.85
N GLY A 161 -10.58 -2.03 2.62
CA GLY A 161 -11.50 -2.57 1.62
C GLY A 161 -12.08 -3.92 2.02
N HIS A 162 -12.64 -4.01 3.22
CA HIS A 162 -13.42 -5.18 3.66
C HIS A 162 -14.88 -4.78 3.81
N ALA A 163 -15.74 -5.21 2.87
CA ALA A 163 -17.17 -5.26 3.14
C ALA A 163 -17.40 -6.19 4.35
N GLY A 164 -18.14 -5.71 5.36
CA GLY A 164 -18.57 -6.56 6.47
C GLY A 164 -19.36 -7.76 5.90
N ARG A 165 -19.14 -8.94 6.47
CA ARG A 165 -19.91 -10.15 6.11
C ARG A 165 -21.37 -10.11 6.58
N ASP A 166 -21.73 -9.13 7.39
CA ASP A 166 -23.05 -9.04 8.00
C ASP A 166 -23.79 -7.79 7.51
N GLU A 167 -24.94 -8.05 6.91
CA GLU A 167 -26.16 -7.24 6.86
C GLU A 167 -26.12 -5.87 6.15
N THR A 168 -26.73 -5.86 4.96
CA THR A 168 -27.81 -4.93 4.59
C THR A 168 -27.58 -3.42 4.74
N GLU A 169 -26.43 -2.92 4.33
CA GLU A 169 -26.37 -1.57 3.78
C GLU A 169 -25.61 -1.63 2.46
N GLU A 170 -26.31 -1.32 1.37
CA GLU A 170 -25.73 -0.98 0.07
C GLU A 170 -24.83 0.26 0.21
N ARG A 171 -23.68 0.14 0.85
CA ARG A 171 -22.60 1.12 0.72
C ARG A 171 -21.76 0.74 -0.49
N TYR A 172 -22.39 0.80 -1.66
CA TYR A 172 -21.64 0.97 -2.89
C TYR A 172 -20.95 2.33 -2.82
N GLY A 173 -19.63 2.34 -2.71
CA GLY A 173 -18.80 3.46 -3.17
C GLY A 173 -18.51 4.60 -2.21
N ASP A 174 -19.26 4.81 -1.12
CA ASP A 174 -18.98 5.94 -0.22
C ASP A 174 -18.01 5.55 0.90
N THR A 175 -16.74 5.42 0.51
CA THR A 175 -15.64 5.51 1.47
C THR A 175 -15.75 6.86 2.19
N LEU A 176 -15.49 6.90 3.50
CA LEU A 176 -15.44 8.17 4.24
C LEU A 176 -14.52 9.19 3.52
N PRO A 177 -14.82 10.50 3.58
CA PRO A 177 -13.99 11.52 2.97
C PRO A 177 -12.52 11.40 3.38
N ILE A 178 -11.60 11.77 2.49
CA ILE A 178 -10.15 11.70 2.76
C ILE A 178 -9.77 12.51 4.00
N SER A 179 -10.39 13.66 4.21
CA SER A 179 -10.22 14.49 5.41
C SER A 179 -10.59 13.78 6.71
N ILE A 180 -11.53 12.81 6.67
CA ILE A 180 -11.93 12.00 7.82
C ILE A 180 -10.98 10.81 8.02
N LEU A 181 -10.54 10.16 6.94
CA LEU A 181 -9.63 9.01 7.03
C LEU A 181 -8.18 9.40 7.30
N LYS A 182 -7.76 10.60 6.90
CA LYS A 182 -6.37 11.06 7.02
C LYS A 182 -5.87 11.06 8.47
N PRO A 183 -6.60 11.61 9.47
CA PRO A 183 -6.20 11.50 10.87
C PRO A 183 -5.99 10.06 11.34
N ALA A 184 -6.79 9.10 10.89
CA ALA A 184 -6.64 7.69 11.25
C ALA A 184 -5.37 7.08 10.67
N ILE A 185 -5.05 7.40 9.40
CA ILE A 185 -3.79 6.98 8.78
C ILE A 185 -2.60 7.57 9.55
N GLU A 186 -2.63 8.86 9.91
CA GLU A 186 -1.52 9.52 10.64
C GLU A 186 -1.24 8.99 12.04
N ARG A 187 -2.16 8.20 12.61
CA ARG A 187 -1.95 7.54 13.91
C ARG A 187 -1.12 6.26 13.79
N LEU A 188 -0.91 5.76 12.57
CA LEU A 188 -0.01 4.63 12.35
C LEU A 188 1.44 5.05 12.68
N PRO A 189 2.18 4.23 13.44
CA PRO A 189 3.57 4.53 13.77
C PRO A 189 4.46 4.74 12.54
N ARG A 190 5.50 5.58 12.69
CA ARG A 190 6.57 5.67 11.69
C ARG A 190 7.31 4.33 11.63
N VAL A 191 7.34 3.68 10.46
CA VAL A 191 7.87 2.31 10.30
C VAL A 191 9.40 2.24 10.38
N PHE A 192 10.07 3.38 10.25
CA PHE A 192 11.46 3.61 10.62
C PHE A 192 11.68 5.12 10.80
N ALA A 193 12.78 5.50 11.45
CA ALA A 193 13.32 6.85 11.41
C ALA A 193 14.67 6.77 10.68
N PHE A 194 14.95 7.72 9.78
CA PHE A 194 16.32 7.97 9.39
C PHE A 194 16.90 8.88 10.48
N ASP A 195 17.90 8.38 11.19
CA ASP A 195 18.73 9.19 12.09
C ASP A 195 19.58 10.19 11.28
#